data_AF-A0A7C6AII7-F1
#
_entry.id   AF-A0A7C6AII7-F1
#
_cell.length_a   1.000
_cell.length_b   1.000
_cell.length_c   1.000
_cell.angle_alpha   90.00
_cell.angle_beta   90.00
_cell.angle_gamma   90.00
#
_symmetry.space_group_name_H-M   'P 1'
#
loop_
_entity.id
_entity.type
_entity.pdbx_description
1 polymer ?
#
loop_
_entity_poly.entity_id
_entity_poly.type
_entity_poly.pdbx_seq_one_letter_code
_entity_poly.pdbx_strand_id
1 'polypeptide(L)'
;MRKSAKFAVSIPWEEFKELEAIRRKAGLSRSGFLLATFRAWKEAREKERLVREYENGYRQKPEDASIAEAMAATSAEAMPEEDWT
;
A
#
# COMPACT_ATOMS: atom_id res chain seq x y z
N MET A 1 -2.02 -28.74 -5.63
CA MET A 1 -2.77 -27.72 -4.85
C MET A 1 -1.93 -27.29 -3.67
N ARG A 2 -1.56 -26.01 -3.55
CA ARG A 2 -0.87 -25.49 -2.35
C ARG A 2 -1.88 -25.53 -1.18
N LYS A 3 -1.59 -26.29 -0.12
CA LYS A 3 -2.48 -26.42 1.05
C LYS A 3 -2.53 -25.10 1.81
N SER A 4 -3.72 -24.65 2.20
CA SER A 4 -3.89 -23.52 3.11
C SER A 4 -3.43 -23.90 4.53
N ALA A 5 -2.53 -23.11 5.12
CA ALA A 5 -2.16 -23.27 6.53
C ALA A 5 -3.25 -22.65 7.43
N LYS A 6 -3.60 -23.35 8.52
CA LYS A 6 -4.55 -22.90 9.54
C LYS A 6 -3.82 -22.78 10.87
N PHE A 7 -4.08 -21.71 11.59
CA PHE A 7 -3.54 -21.46 12.91
C PHE A 7 -4.60 -20.77 13.76
N ALA A 8 -4.53 -20.97 15.08
CA ALA A 8 -5.40 -20.32 16.05
C ALA A 8 -4.61 -19.21 16.76
N VAL A 9 -5.28 -18.10 17.02
CA VAL A 9 -4.74 -16.99 17.79
C VAL A 9 -5.74 -16.60 18.87
N SER A 10 -5.23 -16.31 20.05
CA SER A 10 -6.01 -15.67 21.11
C SER A 10 -5.83 -14.16 21.00
N ILE A 11 -6.92 -13.41 21.07
CA ILE A 11 -6.91 -11.95 21.10
C ILE A 11 -7.79 -11.48 22.26
N PRO A 12 -7.52 -10.29 22.84
CA PRO A 12 -8.36 -9.71 23.87
C PRO A 12 -9.82 -9.58 23.41
N TRP A 13 -10.75 -9.79 24.35
CA TRP A 13 -12.18 -9.82 24.04
C TRP A 13 -12.68 -8.50 23.44
N GLU A 14 -12.24 -7.38 23.98
CA GLU A 14 -12.66 -6.06 23.49
C GLU A 14 -12.14 -5.81 22.07
N GLU A 15 -10.88 -6.15 21.78
CA GLU A 15 -10.33 -6.08 20.42
C GLU A 15 -11.12 -6.97 19.44
N PHE A 16 -11.49 -8.19 19.87
CA PHE A 16 -12.32 -9.07 19.04
C PHE A 16 -13.68 -8.44 18.72
N LYS A 17 -14.35 -7.81 19.69
CA LYS A 17 -15.65 -7.15 19.48
C LYS A 17 -15.54 -6.01 18.48
N GLU A 18 -14.52 -5.17 18.61
CA GLU A 18 -14.27 -4.07 17.69
C GLU A 18 -14.07 -4.57 16.25
N LEU A 19 -13.21 -5.59 16.08
CA LEU A 19 -12.96 -6.22 14.80
C LEU A 19 -14.21 -6.86 14.19
N GLU A 20 -15.05 -7.52 15.01
CA GLU A 20 -16.32 -8.08 14.54
C GLU A 20 -17.32 -6.99 14.10
N ALA A 21 -17.35 -5.84 14.76
CA ALA A 21 -18.20 -4.73 14.35
C ALA A 21 -17.80 -4.18 12.97
N ILE A 22 -16.49 -4.01 12.75
CA ILE A 22 -15.94 -3.57 11.46
C ILE A 22 -16.21 -4.62 10.38
N ARG A 23 -15.92 -5.90 10.65
CA ARG A 23 -16.18 -7.00 9.74
C ARG A 23 -17.64 -7.06 9.31
N ARG A 24 -18.57 -6.94 10.26
CA ARG A 24 -20.02 -7.00 9.98
C ARG A 24 -20.45 -5.89 9.05
N LYS A 25 -19.96 -4.66 9.26
CA LYS A 25 -20.20 -3.53 8.34
C LYS A 25 -19.64 -3.80 6.93
N ALA A 26 -18.52 -4.49 6.83
CA ALA A 26 -17.89 -4.87 5.56
C ALA A 26 -18.57 -6.07 4.86
N GLY A 27 -19.50 -6.78 5.52
CA GLY A 27 -20.18 -7.95 4.93
C GLY A 27 -19.28 -9.16 4.68
N LEU A 28 -18.09 -9.23 5.32
CA LEU A 28 -17.09 -10.27 5.06
C LEU A 28 -17.17 -11.44 6.03
N SER A 29 -16.73 -12.63 5.60
CA SER A 29 -16.44 -13.74 6.52
C SER A 29 -15.26 -13.41 7.44
N ARG A 30 -15.10 -14.10 8.57
CA ARG A 30 -13.97 -13.86 9.50
C ARG A 30 -12.62 -14.07 8.84
N SER A 31 -12.45 -15.18 8.12
CA SER A 31 -11.22 -15.47 7.40
C SER A 31 -10.99 -14.50 6.24
N GLY A 32 -12.05 -14.10 5.52
CA GLY A 32 -11.96 -13.12 4.45
C GLY A 32 -11.54 -11.74 4.96
N PHE A 33 -12.13 -11.29 6.06
CA PHE A 33 -11.75 -10.04 6.73
C PHE A 33 -10.30 -10.06 7.18
N LEU A 34 -9.88 -11.09 7.92
CA LEU A 34 -8.48 -11.20 8.35
C LEU A 34 -7.52 -11.23 7.17
N LEU A 35 -7.84 -11.99 6.11
CA LEU A 35 -7.00 -12.04 4.91
C LEU A 35 -6.89 -10.68 4.21
N ALA A 36 -7.98 -9.94 4.10
CA ALA A 36 -7.98 -8.58 3.55
C ALA A 36 -7.12 -7.64 4.39
N THR A 37 -7.30 -7.66 5.72
CA THR A 37 -6.50 -6.86 6.66
C THR A 37 -5.01 -7.19 6.57
N PHE A 38 -4.64 -8.48 6.51
CA PHE A 38 -3.25 -8.90 6.34
C PHE A 38 -2.65 -8.42 5.02
N ARG A 39 -3.41 -8.41 3.93
CA ARG A 39 -2.94 -7.89 2.64
C ARG A 39 -2.71 -6.38 2.70
N ALA A 40 -3.68 -5.64 3.22
CA ALA A 40 -3.57 -4.19 3.40
C ALA A 40 -2.38 -3.82 4.29
N TRP A 41 -2.19 -4.54 5.40
CA TRP A 41 -1.06 -4.33 6.29
C TRP A 41 0.30 -4.56 5.61
N LYS A 42 0.44 -5.64 4.82
CA LYS A 42 1.68 -5.89 4.07
C LYS A 42 1.96 -4.81 3.04
N GLU A 43 0.93 -4.36 2.33
CA GLU A 43 1.07 -3.29 1.35
C GLU A 43 1.50 -1.97 2.00
N ALA A 44 0.90 -1.63 3.14
CA ALA A 44 1.29 -0.44 3.90
C ALA A 44 2.75 -0.52 4.37
N ARG A 45 3.20 -1.67 4.86
CA ARG A 45 4.59 -1.92 5.27
C ARG A 45 5.56 -1.80 4.10
N GLU A 46 5.20 -2.31 2.93
CA GLU A 46 6.06 -2.21 1.75
C GLU A 46 6.16 -0.77 1.25
N LYS A 47 5.04 -0.03 1.22
CA LYS A 47 5.05 1.40 0.89
C LYS A 47 5.93 2.19 1.86
N GLU A 48 5.82 1.93 3.17
CA GLU A 48 6.66 2.56 4.18
C GLU A 48 8.16 2.25 3.96
N ARG A 49 8.49 1.01 3.59
CA ARG A 49 9.86 0.61 3.25
C ARG A 49 10.39 1.38 2.04
N LEU A 50 9.60 1.48 0.96
CA LEU A 50 9.97 2.19 -0.26
C LEU A 50 10.17 3.68 -0.01
N VAL A 51 9.30 4.33 0.77
CA VAL A 51 9.45 5.74 1.15
C VAL A 51 10.77 5.95 1.90
N ARG A 52 11.09 5.09 2.87
CA ARG A 52 12.36 5.19 3.61
C ARG A 52 13.57 5.01 2.72
N GLU A 53 13.51 4.08 1.78
CA GLU A 53 14.58 3.85 0.81
C GLU A 53 14.78 5.08 -0.09
N TYR A 54 13.69 5.66 -0.58
CA TYR A 54 13.72 6.90 -1.36
C TYR A 54 14.33 8.06 -0.55
N GLU A 55 13.83 8.32 0.66
CA GLU A 55 14.35 9.40 1.52
C GLU A 55 15.85 9.24 1.82
N ASN A 56 16.29 8.02 2.09
CA ASN A 56 17.70 7.75 2.36
C ASN A 56 18.55 7.97 1.11
N GLY A 57 18.08 7.51 -0.05
CA GLY A 57 18.74 7.74 -1.33
C GLY A 57 18.87 9.24 -1.62
N TYR A 58 17.76 9.98 -1.46
CA TYR A 58 17.72 11.41 -1.70
C TYR A 58 18.65 12.20 -0.76
N ARG A 59 18.72 11.82 0.52
CA ARG A 59 19.67 12.46 1.47
C ARG A 59 21.13 12.24 1.08
N GLN A 60 21.47 11.08 0.52
CA GLN A 60 22.84 10.75 0.11
C GLN A 60 23.20 11.39 -1.23
N LYS A 61 22.26 11.37 -2.17
CA LYS A 61 22.39 11.93 -3.50
C LYS A 61 21.08 12.62 -3.87
N PRO A 62 20.94 13.91 -3.56
CA PRO A 62 19.78 14.68 -3.97
C PRO A 62 19.61 14.62 -5.47
N GLU A 63 18.37 14.61 -5.93
CA GLU A 63 18.10 14.80 -7.34
C GLU A 63 18.55 16.20 -7.77
N ASP A 64 19.12 16.29 -8.98
CA ASP A 64 19.48 17.58 -9.55
C ASP A 64 18.22 18.22 -10.12
N ALA A 65 17.82 19.36 -9.54
CA ALA A 65 16.64 20.10 -9.97
C ALA A 65 16.66 20.42 -11.46
N SER A 66 17.83 20.69 -12.04
CA SER A 66 17.96 20.98 -13.47
C SER A 66 17.64 19.76 -14.36
N ILE A 67 17.99 18.56 -13.90
CA ILE A 67 17.67 17.31 -14.60
C ILE A 67 16.18 16.98 -14.43
N ALA A 68 15.62 17.20 -13.23
CA ALA A 68 14.20 17.01 -12.99
C ALA A 68 13.33 17.93 -13.87
N GLU A 69 13.71 19.20 -13.99
CA GLU A 69 13.05 20.17 -14.89
C GLU A 69 13.17 19.77 -16.36
N ALA A 70 14.35 19.35 -16.81
CA ALA A 70 14.55 18.89 -18.18
C ALA A 70 13.73 17.62 -18.50
N MET A 71 13.62 16.69 -17.56
CA MET A 71 12.79 15.49 -17.70
C MET A 71 11.29 15.82 -17.72
N ALA A 72 10.86 16.78 -16.91
CA ALA A 72 9.48 17.26 -16.91
C ALA A 72 9.12 17.94 -18.24
N ALA A 73 10.00 18.81 -18.76
CA ALA A 73 9.82 19.47 -20.05
C ALA A 73 9.74 18.45 -21.20
N THR A 74 10.68 17.50 -21.25
CA THR A 74 10.68 16.43 -22.26
C THR A 74 9.44 15.55 -22.16
N SER A 75 8.96 15.25 -20.94
CA SER A 75 7.74 14.44 -20.76
C SER A 75 6.50 15.18 -21.24
N ALA A 76 6.41 16.49 -21.01
CA ALA A 76 5.31 17.32 -21.50
C ALA A 76 5.29 17.41 -23.03
N GLU A 77 6.45 17.47 -23.69
CA GLU A 77 6.55 17.45 -25.15
C GLU A 77 6.23 16.08 -25.77
N ALA A 78 6.55 14.99 -25.05
CA ALA A 78 6.34 13.63 -25.54
C ALA A 78 4.91 13.10 -25.35
N MET A 79 4.11 13.74 -24.49
CA MET A 79 2.70 13.37 -24.30
C MET A 79 1.83 14.06 -25.36
N PRO A 80 1.06 13.31 -26.17
CA PRO A 80 0.09 13.91 -27.08
C PRO A 80 -0.99 14.65 -26.27
N GLU A 81 -1.53 15.74 -26.83
CA GLU A 81 -2.73 16.37 -26.26
C GLU A 81 -3.84 15.32 -26.20
N GLU A 82 -4.29 14.98 -24.99
CA GLU A 82 -5.43 14.10 -24.80
C GLU A 82 -6.71 14.86 -25.13
N ASP A 83 -7.43 14.41 -26.15
CA ASP A 83 -8.75 14.93 -26.51
C ASP A 83 -9.79 14.26 -25.60
N TRP A 84 -10.23 14.99 -24.57
CA TRP A 84 -11.17 14.52 -23.54
C TRP A 84 -12.65 14.73 -23.93
N THR A 85 -12.99 14.76 -25.22
CA THR A 85 -14.39 14.76 -25.72
C THR A 85 -14.98 13.35 -25.80
#